data_AF-A0A537D9E7-F1
#
_entry.id   AF-A0A537D9E7-F1
#
_cell.length_a   1.000
_cell.length_b   1.000
_cell.length_c   1.000
_cell.angle_alpha   90.00
_cell.angle_beta   90.00
_cell.angle_gamma   90.00
#
_symmetry.space_group_name_H-M   'P 1'
#
loop_
_entity.id
_entity.type
_entity.pdbx_description
1 polymer ?
#
loop_
_entity_poly.entity_id
_entity_poly.type
_entity_poly.pdbx_seq_one_letter_code
_entity_poly.pdbx_strand_id
1 'polypeptide(L)'
;MGTRHTAEPLQSKTWELDQDQTSDQGFLYSCSLCEQVLVLSKQFINPRKIQLAFSNTCPGCSFELDKTLKVQTSTLLPGRRFLTNPACKDPEQLIETDESFEAQLSRGSTLLRDVRSDLPSGIELLDEALVLRFGQLVTLQGEASNALSHLLCVRAVYPLPPGLDSDVVFVDGGNVFDAYTVSRHAFCLRLDQETTKLRIHLSRAFTHHQLSGFITERLARV
;
A
#
# COMPACT_ATOMS: atom_id res chain seq x y z
N MET A 1 20.90 53.05 25.71
CA MET A 1 19.81 52.47 26.54
C MET A 1 18.64 52.12 25.64
N GLY A 2 18.40 50.82 25.48
CA GLY A 2 17.08 50.18 25.35
C GLY A 2 16.14 50.53 24.20
N THR A 3 16.32 49.84 23.07
CA THR A 3 15.28 49.54 22.06
C THR A 3 14.27 48.51 22.61
N ARG A 4 12.97 48.65 22.29
CA ARG A 4 11.97 47.58 22.47
C ARG A 4 11.22 47.30 21.17
N HIS A 5 11.67 46.24 20.50
CA HIS A 5 10.84 45.40 19.65
C HIS A 5 9.93 44.55 20.56
N THR A 6 8.64 44.46 20.26
CA THR A 6 7.73 43.50 20.88
C THR A 6 7.40 42.42 19.88
N ALA A 7 8.10 41.29 20.04
CA ALA A 7 7.72 39.99 19.52
C ALA A 7 7.75 39.00 20.71
N GLU A 8 6.93 37.95 20.57
CA GLU A 8 6.84 36.72 21.39
C GLU A 8 5.89 36.72 22.60
N PRO A 9 5.44 35.52 23.06
CA PRO A 9 4.90 34.39 22.27
C PRO A 9 3.65 33.76 22.93
N LEU A 10 2.95 32.90 22.17
CA LEU A 10 1.93 31.96 22.67
C LEU A 10 2.56 30.95 23.63
N GLN A 11 2.23 31.04 24.92
CA GLN A 11 2.28 29.89 25.83
C GLN A 11 1.15 29.97 26.84
N SER A 12 0.33 28.93 26.88
CA SER A 12 -0.10 28.40 28.16
C SER A 12 -0.11 26.87 28.08
N LYS A 13 0.73 26.31 28.94
CA LYS A 13 1.06 24.91 29.13
C LYS A 13 -0.18 24.06 29.39
N THR A 14 -0.23 22.92 28.75
CA THR A 14 -0.86 21.68 29.19
C THR A 14 -0.62 21.50 30.70
N TRP A 15 -1.67 21.44 31.55
CA TRP A 15 -1.78 20.74 32.86
C TRP A 15 -2.95 21.23 33.75
N GLU A 16 -4.12 21.58 33.22
CA GLU A 16 -5.34 21.64 34.03
C GLU A 16 -6.36 20.62 33.49
N LEU A 17 -6.13 19.37 33.92
CA LEU A 17 -7.18 18.39 34.25
C LEU A 17 -7.88 18.94 35.50
N ASP A 18 -9.18 18.83 35.74
CA ASP A 18 -10.15 17.81 35.39
C ASP A 18 -11.52 18.38 35.79
N GLN A 19 -12.53 18.26 34.92
CA GLN A 19 -13.98 18.16 35.23
C GLN A 19 -14.80 18.55 33.99
N ASP A 20 -15.08 17.56 33.13
CA ASP A 20 -16.41 17.40 32.54
C ASP A 20 -16.55 16.04 31.83
N GLN A 21 -17.53 15.25 32.28
CA GLN A 21 -17.77 13.86 31.90
C GLN A 21 -18.58 13.69 30.61
N THR A 22 -18.07 14.20 29.48
CA THR A 22 -18.48 13.70 28.15
C THR A 22 -17.29 13.73 27.19
N SER A 23 -16.32 12.82 27.41
CA SER A 23 -15.15 12.72 26.54
C SER A 23 -15.53 12.07 25.20
N ASP A 24 -15.78 12.91 24.19
CA ASP A 24 -15.83 12.46 22.81
C ASP A 24 -14.44 11.95 22.40
N GLN A 25 -14.33 10.67 22.03
CA GLN A 25 -13.09 10.11 21.47
C GLN A 25 -12.86 10.69 20.06
N GLY A 26 -11.62 11.06 19.76
CA GLY A 26 -11.18 11.57 18.47
C GLY A 26 -9.80 11.07 18.07
N PHE A 27 -9.30 11.59 16.95
CA PHE A 27 -8.03 11.22 16.33
C PHE A 27 -7.09 12.43 16.26
N LEU A 28 -5.90 12.26 16.84
CA LEU A 28 -4.80 13.21 16.81
C LEU A 28 -3.78 12.77 15.76
N TYR A 29 -3.46 13.67 14.85
CA TYR A 29 -2.46 13.50 13.81
C TYR A 29 -1.27 14.39 14.12
N SER A 30 -0.10 13.78 14.29
CA SER A 30 1.13 14.48 14.66
C SER A 30 2.35 13.93 13.93
N CYS A 31 3.43 14.71 13.91
CA CYS A 31 4.72 14.25 13.43
C CYS A 31 5.43 13.43 14.52
N SER A 32 5.90 12.23 14.18
CA SER A 32 6.64 11.36 15.12
C SER A 32 8.03 11.88 15.48
N LEU A 33 8.61 12.79 14.68
CA LEU A 33 9.95 13.33 14.89
C LEU A 33 9.99 14.57 15.77
N CYS A 34 9.07 15.50 15.55
CA CYS A 34 9.04 16.78 16.27
C CYS A 34 7.78 16.98 17.13
N GLU A 35 6.93 15.95 17.20
CA GLU A 35 5.66 15.95 17.96
C GLU A 35 4.66 17.04 17.54
N GLN A 36 4.93 17.72 16.43
CA GLN A 36 4.08 18.79 15.91
C GLN A 36 2.68 18.26 15.60
N VAL A 37 1.67 18.86 16.23
CA VAL A 37 0.27 18.55 15.97
C VAL A 37 -0.14 19.17 14.63
N LEU A 38 -0.72 18.33 13.77
CA LEU A 38 -1.18 18.68 12.42
C LEU A 38 -2.70 18.84 12.39
N VAL A 39 -3.42 17.83 12.87
CA VAL A 39 -4.88 17.79 12.84
C VAL A 39 -5.40 17.09 14.10
N LEU A 40 -6.50 17.58 14.65
CA LEU A 40 -7.26 16.91 15.68
C LEU A 40 -8.73 16.87 15.22
N SER A 41 -9.29 15.67 15.05
CA SER A 41 -10.62 15.48 14.47
C SER A 41 -11.44 14.47 15.26
N LYS A 42 -12.75 14.66 15.35
CA LYS A 42 -13.67 13.64 15.88
C LYS A 42 -13.82 12.45 14.93
N GLN A 43 -13.81 12.71 13.63
CA GLN A 43 -13.93 11.67 12.59
C GLN A 43 -12.54 11.19 12.18
N PHE A 44 -12.44 9.90 11.85
CA PHE A 44 -11.22 9.35 11.27
C PHE A 44 -11.03 9.92 9.86
N ILE A 45 -9.90 10.58 9.65
CA ILE A 45 -9.45 11.10 8.35
C ILE A 45 -8.34 10.21 7.83
N ASN A 46 -8.38 9.86 6.55
CA ASN A 46 -7.33 9.07 5.92
C ASN A 46 -5.97 9.79 6.04
N PRO A 47 -4.90 9.15 6.57
CA PRO A 47 -3.58 9.76 6.69
C PRO A 47 -3.03 10.38 5.39
N ARG A 48 -3.38 9.81 4.22
CA ARG A 48 -2.99 10.36 2.92
C ARG A 48 -3.59 11.74 2.65
N LYS A 49 -4.83 12.00 3.08
CA LYS A 49 -5.44 13.33 2.95
C LYS A 49 -4.66 14.39 3.73
N ILE A 50 -4.22 14.02 4.93
CA ILE A 50 -3.43 14.91 5.77
C ILE A 50 -2.06 15.15 5.15
N GLN A 51 -1.40 14.10 4.62
CA GLN A 51 -0.16 14.28 3.86
C GLN A 51 -0.36 15.29 2.71
N LEU A 52 -1.42 15.15 1.90
CA LEU A 52 -1.70 16.06 0.80
C LEU A 52 -1.97 17.51 1.27
N ALA A 53 -2.78 17.68 2.32
CA ALA A 53 -3.11 18.99 2.88
C ALA A 53 -1.88 19.78 3.40
N PHE A 54 -0.83 19.05 3.79
CA PHE A 54 0.47 19.61 4.20
C PHE A 54 1.56 19.46 3.12
N SER A 55 1.20 19.16 1.86
CA SER A 55 2.16 18.98 0.76
C SER A 55 3.29 17.97 1.08
N ASN A 56 2.89 16.88 1.72
CA ASN A 56 3.72 15.80 2.27
C ASN A 56 4.86 16.28 3.19
N THR A 57 4.79 17.49 3.75
CA THR A 57 5.90 18.09 4.49
C THR A 57 5.45 18.55 5.87
N CYS A 58 6.16 18.16 6.92
CA CYS A 58 5.86 18.62 8.26
C CYS A 58 6.18 20.12 8.41
N PRO A 59 5.25 20.97 8.89
CA PRO A 59 5.53 22.40 9.09
C PRO A 59 6.51 22.69 10.23
N GLY A 60 6.73 21.73 11.16
CA GLY A 60 7.67 21.89 12.26
C GLY A 60 9.11 21.55 11.88
N CYS A 61 9.34 20.35 11.33
CA CYS A 61 10.69 19.85 11.04
C CYS A 61 11.02 19.73 9.54
N SER A 62 10.10 20.06 8.64
CA SER A 62 10.26 19.96 7.18
C SER A 62 10.54 18.56 6.62
N PHE A 63 10.38 17.51 7.43
CA PHE A 63 10.49 16.11 6.96
C PHE A 63 9.21 15.62 6.27
N GLU A 64 9.37 14.59 5.44
CA GLU A 64 8.27 13.97 4.71
C GLU A 64 7.26 13.29 5.67
N LEU A 65 5.97 13.56 5.48
CA LEU A 65 4.88 13.01 6.31
C LEU A 65 4.51 11.57 5.93
N ASP A 66 4.96 11.06 4.78
CA ASP A 66 4.81 9.66 4.37
C ASP A 66 5.40 8.67 5.39
N LYS A 67 6.52 9.05 6.02
CA LYS A 67 7.28 8.26 6.98
C LYS A 67 7.08 8.71 8.42
N THR A 68 6.63 9.94 8.63
CA THR A 68 6.64 10.58 9.96
C THR A 68 5.25 10.88 10.51
N LEU A 69 4.17 10.72 9.73
CA LEU A 69 2.82 10.94 10.22
C LEU A 69 2.40 9.83 11.18
N LYS A 70 1.96 10.21 12.37
CA LYS A 70 1.45 9.33 13.42
C LYS A 70 0.00 9.68 13.71
N VAL A 71 -0.83 8.66 13.90
CA VAL A 71 -2.24 8.78 14.30
C VAL A 71 -2.42 8.16 15.68
N GLN A 72 -3.06 8.87 16.60
CA GLN A 72 -3.37 8.39 17.94
C GLN A 72 -4.82 8.72 18.30
N THR A 73 -5.44 7.86 19.10
CA THR A 73 -6.73 8.19 19.71
C THR A 73 -6.51 9.18 20.84
N SER A 74 -7.35 10.21 20.93
CA SER A 74 -7.24 11.29 21.91
C SER A 74 -8.61 11.73 22.40
N THR A 75 -8.69 12.23 23.63
CA THR A 75 -9.92 12.80 24.19
C THR A 75 -10.08 14.24 23.72
N LEU A 76 -11.20 14.52 23.04
CA LEU A 76 -11.49 15.87 22.55
C LEU A 76 -12.11 16.73 23.65
N LEU A 77 -11.73 18.01 23.66
CA LEU A 77 -12.38 19.01 24.51
C LEU A 77 -13.84 19.23 24.04
N PRO A 78 -14.80 19.38 24.97
CA PRO A 78 -16.18 19.65 24.63
C PRO A 78 -16.32 20.88 23.74
N GLY A 79 -17.04 20.75 22.62
CA GLY A 79 -17.36 21.86 21.72
C GLY A 79 -16.39 22.09 20.54
N ARG A 80 -15.22 21.45 20.48
CA ARG A 80 -14.30 21.55 19.32
C ARG A 80 -14.31 20.25 18.50
N ARG A 81 -14.92 20.31 17.31
CA ARG A 81 -15.12 19.14 16.43
C ARG A 81 -13.93 18.85 15.51
N PHE A 82 -13.13 19.86 15.19
CA PHE A 82 -12.02 19.78 14.24
C PHE A 82 -11.04 20.95 14.48
N LEU A 83 -9.74 20.66 14.52
CA LEU A 83 -8.66 21.64 14.61
C LEU A 83 -7.54 21.27 13.64
N THR A 84 -7.03 22.27 12.93
CA THR A 84 -5.90 22.11 12.01
C THR A 84 -4.78 23.07 12.37
N ASN A 85 -3.57 22.65 12.04
CA ASN A 85 -2.41 23.52 12.06
C ASN A 85 -2.59 24.65 11.03
N PRO A 86 -2.22 25.90 11.34
CA PRO A 86 -2.37 27.04 10.43
C PRO A 86 -1.60 26.88 9.10
N ALA A 87 -0.62 25.98 9.03
CA ALA A 87 0.08 25.66 7.79
C ALA A 87 -0.73 24.76 6.83
N CYS A 88 -1.93 24.32 7.24
CA CYS A 88 -2.84 23.55 6.40
C CYS A 88 -3.41 24.43 5.29
N LYS A 89 -3.18 24.07 4.02
CA LYS A 89 -3.62 24.87 2.88
C LYS A 89 -5.14 24.88 2.71
N ASP A 90 -5.77 23.71 2.84
CA ASP A 90 -7.20 23.51 2.59
C ASP A 90 -7.85 22.67 3.71
N PRO A 91 -8.26 23.30 4.83
CA PRO A 91 -8.88 22.58 5.95
C PRO A 91 -10.27 22.03 5.62
N GLU A 92 -10.96 22.59 4.62
CA GLU A 92 -12.32 22.18 4.22
C GLU A 92 -12.33 20.79 3.57
N GLN A 93 -11.32 20.46 2.75
CA GLN A 93 -11.17 19.14 2.10
C GLN A 93 -10.93 17.99 3.09
N LEU A 94 -10.44 18.31 4.30
CA LEU A 94 -10.25 17.33 5.38
C LEU A 94 -11.57 16.98 6.09
N ILE A 95 -12.58 17.86 6.00
CA ILE A 95 -13.89 17.70 6.62
C ILE A 95 -14.87 17.04 5.65
N GLU A 96 -14.70 17.27 4.34
CA GLU A 96 -15.47 16.56 3.32
C GLU A 96 -15.32 15.05 3.50
N THR A 97 -16.45 14.41 3.85
CA THR A 97 -16.57 12.96 3.90
C THR A 97 -16.08 12.44 2.56
N ASP A 98 -15.03 11.61 2.58
CA ASP A 98 -14.64 10.90 1.36
C ASP A 98 -15.89 10.21 0.81
N GLU A 99 -16.20 10.43 -0.47
CA GLU A 99 -16.96 9.44 -1.20
C GLU A 99 -16.24 8.12 -0.92
N SER A 100 -16.93 7.17 -0.33
CA SER A 100 -16.39 5.86 -0.03
C SER A 100 -15.82 5.31 -1.33
N PHE A 101 -14.49 5.37 -1.48
CA PHE A 101 -13.81 4.72 -2.59
C PHE A 101 -13.88 3.23 -2.30
N GLU A 102 -15.00 2.63 -2.68
CA GLU A 102 -15.05 1.20 -2.86
C GLU A 102 -14.18 0.92 -4.08
N ALA A 103 -13.13 0.12 -3.87
CA ALA A 103 -12.30 -0.37 -4.97
C ALA A 103 -13.19 -1.20 -5.91
N GLN A 104 -13.77 -0.53 -6.92
CA GLN A 104 -14.67 -1.17 -7.85
C GLN A 104 -13.82 -1.85 -8.92
N LEU A 105 -13.87 -3.17 -8.94
CA LEU A 105 -13.11 -3.95 -9.89
C LEU A 105 -13.85 -3.95 -11.23
N SER A 106 -13.50 -2.99 -12.08
CA SER A 106 -14.13 -2.83 -13.40
C SER A 106 -13.43 -3.69 -14.44
N ARG A 107 -14.18 -4.59 -15.09
CA ARG A 107 -13.67 -5.37 -16.21
C ARG A 107 -13.72 -4.53 -17.50
N GLY A 108 -12.56 -4.22 -18.08
CA GLY A 108 -12.47 -3.43 -19.32
C GLY A 108 -12.97 -4.14 -20.58
N SER A 109 -13.17 -5.46 -20.55
CA SER A 109 -13.64 -6.26 -21.69
C SER A 109 -15.06 -6.79 -21.44
N THR A 110 -15.93 -6.81 -22.45
CA THR A 110 -17.31 -7.35 -22.36
C THR A 110 -17.45 -8.79 -22.90
N LEU A 111 -16.36 -9.43 -23.34
CA LEU A 111 -16.42 -10.80 -23.86
C LEU A 111 -16.84 -11.81 -22.78
N LEU A 112 -17.96 -12.51 -22.97
CA LEU A 112 -18.38 -13.57 -22.07
C LEU A 112 -17.29 -14.65 -21.98
N ARG A 113 -16.92 -15.02 -20.76
CA ARG A 113 -16.04 -16.15 -20.50
C ARG A 113 -16.81 -17.14 -19.64
N ASP A 114 -17.46 -18.11 -20.27
CA ASP A 114 -17.95 -19.32 -19.60
C ASP A 114 -16.78 -20.30 -19.37
N VAL A 115 -15.65 -19.80 -18.85
CA VAL A 115 -14.38 -20.52 -18.90
C VAL A 115 -13.66 -20.42 -17.56
N ARG A 116 -13.26 -21.58 -17.04
CA ARG A 116 -12.44 -21.72 -15.85
C ARG A 116 -11.03 -21.21 -16.11
N SER A 117 -10.44 -20.51 -15.13
CA SER A 117 -9.02 -20.12 -15.20
C SER A 117 -8.14 -21.37 -15.19
N ASP A 118 -7.15 -21.42 -16.09
CA ASP A 118 -6.14 -22.47 -16.10
C ASP A 118 -5.17 -22.30 -14.91
N LEU A 119 -4.95 -21.04 -14.47
CA LEU A 119 -4.12 -20.71 -13.32
C LEU A 119 -4.89 -19.75 -12.38
N PRO A 120 -5.64 -20.28 -11.40
CA PRO A 120 -6.31 -19.44 -10.41
C PRO A 120 -5.29 -18.85 -9.41
N SER A 121 -5.45 -17.57 -9.10
CA SER A 121 -4.73 -16.88 -8.02
C SER A 121 -5.19 -17.35 -6.64
N GLY A 122 -6.42 -17.87 -6.55
CA GLY A 122 -7.14 -18.19 -5.32
C GLY A 122 -7.58 -16.97 -4.52
N ILE A 123 -7.67 -15.81 -5.18
CA ILE A 123 -8.36 -14.62 -4.70
C ILE A 123 -9.63 -14.53 -5.54
N GLU A 124 -10.80 -14.80 -4.94
CA GLU A 124 -12.07 -14.98 -5.68
C GLU A 124 -12.38 -13.81 -6.61
N LEU A 125 -12.34 -12.57 -6.10
CA LEU A 125 -12.58 -11.36 -6.90
C LEU A 125 -11.61 -11.20 -8.07
N LEU A 126 -10.36 -11.63 -7.89
CA LEU A 126 -9.36 -11.56 -8.95
C LEU A 126 -9.58 -12.66 -9.98
N ASP A 127 -9.92 -13.88 -9.55
CA ASP A 127 -10.15 -15.01 -10.45
C ASP A 127 -11.43 -14.84 -11.28
N GLU A 128 -12.45 -14.17 -10.72
CA GLU A 128 -13.67 -13.78 -11.45
C GLU A 128 -13.38 -12.74 -12.53
N ALA A 129 -12.50 -11.78 -12.25
CA ALA A 129 -12.20 -10.69 -13.18
C ALA A 129 -11.07 -11.00 -14.17
N LEU A 130 -10.06 -11.74 -13.73
CA LEU A 130 -8.85 -12.10 -14.45
C LEU A 130 -8.79 -13.62 -14.65
N VAL A 131 -9.44 -14.08 -15.72
CA VAL A 131 -9.34 -15.48 -16.14
C VAL A 131 -8.02 -15.66 -16.91
N LEU A 132 -7.03 -16.30 -16.29
CA LEU A 132 -5.75 -16.62 -16.93
C LEU A 132 -5.88 -17.92 -17.74
N ARG A 133 -5.37 -17.93 -18.97
CA ARG A 133 -5.40 -19.11 -19.84
C ARG A 133 -4.07 -19.36 -20.53
N PHE A 134 -3.84 -20.61 -20.89
CA PHE A 134 -2.70 -20.98 -21.73
C PHE A 134 -2.73 -20.26 -23.09
N GLY A 135 -1.54 -19.95 -23.60
CA GLY A 135 -1.36 -19.23 -24.87
C GLY A 135 -1.68 -17.74 -24.81
N GLN A 136 -2.01 -17.18 -23.63
CA GLN A 136 -2.25 -15.75 -23.46
C GLN A 136 -1.00 -15.04 -22.95
N LEU A 137 -0.75 -13.84 -23.50
CA LEU A 137 0.13 -12.86 -22.89
C LEU A 137 -0.72 -11.95 -21.99
N VAL A 138 -0.36 -11.86 -20.71
CA VAL A 138 -1.05 -11.02 -19.72
C VAL A 138 -0.06 -10.03 -19.13
N THR A 139 -0.46 -8.76 -19.07
CA THR A 139 0.34 -7.68 -18.46
C THR A 139 -0.35 -7.21 -17.19
N LEU A 140 0.39 -7.21 -16.09
CA LEU A 140 -0.05 -6.67 -14.80
C LEU A 140 0.66 -5.33 -14.58
N GLN A 141 -0.10 -4.28 -14.24
CA GLN A 141 0.44 -2.95 -13.99
C GLN A 141 -0.09 -2.40 -12.66
N GLY A 142 0.80 -1.75 -11.89
CA GLY A 142 0.50 -1.15 -10.60
C GLY A 142 1.31 -1.76 -9.47
N GLU A 143 1.22 -1.16 -8.28
CA GLU A 143 2.03 -1.49 -7.09
C GLU A 143 1.93 -2.98 -6.70
N ALA A 144 0.74 -3.58 -6.82
CA ALA A 144 0.50 -4.97 -6.46
C ALA A 144 1.05 -6.01 -7.46
N SER A 145 1.51 -5.59 -8.65
CA SER A 145 1.85 -6.51 -9.76
C SER A 145 2.98 -7.48 -9.39
N ASN A 146 4.01 -6.97 -8.71
CA ASN A 146 5.14 -7.80 -8.26
C ASN A 146 4.69 -8.83 -7.23
N ALA A 147 3.88 -8.44 -6.24
CA ALA A 147 3.37 -9.36 -5.25
C ALA A 147 2.51 -10.46 -5.92
N LEU A 148 1.66 -10.06 -6.87
CA LEU A 148 0.83 -10.99 -7.62
C LEU A 148 1.66 -11.94 -8.50
N SER A 149 2.74 -11.48 -9.13
CA SER A 149 3.61 -12.37 -9.93
C SER A 149 4.27 -13.45 -9.06
N HIS A 150 4.69 -13.14 -7.83
CA HIS A 150 5.24 -14.15 -6.93
C HIS A 150 4.19 -15.18 -6.50
N LEU A 151 2.96 -14.73 -6.19
CA LEU A 151 1.85 -15.63 -5.88
C LEU A 151 1.57 -16.57 -7.06
N LEU A 152 1.49 -16.04 -8.28
CA LEU A 152 1.23 -16.85 -9.48
C LEU A 152 2.33 -17.88 -9.76
N CYS A 153 3.60 -17.58 -9.44
CA CYS A 153 4.67 -18.57 -9.52
C CYS A 153 4.41 -19.77 -8.61
N VAL A 154 4.04 -19.53 -7.35
CA VAL A 154 3.74 -20.61 -6.41
C VAL A 154 2.48 -21.35 -6.81
N ARG A 155 1.46 -20.66 -7.34
CA ARG A 155 0.24 -21.29 -7.85
C ARG A 155 0.50 -22.21 -9.04
N ALA A 156 1.44 -21.88 -9.91
CA ALA A 156 1.81 -22.73 -11.04
C ALA A 156 2.52 -24.02 -10.57
N VAL A 157 3.36 -23.93 -9.53
CA VAL A 157 3.99 -25.10 -8.89
C VAL A 157 2.99 -25.95 -8.10
N TYR A 158 1.88 -25.36 -7.64
CA TYR A 158 0.88 -26.06 -6.82
C TYR A 158 0.28 -27.28 -7.57
N PRO A 159 0.04 -28.41 -6.88
CA PRO A 159 -0.51 -29.61 -7.52
C PRO A 159 -1.89 -29.39 -8.17
N LEU A 160 -2.16 -30.18 -9.21
CA LEU A 160 -3.47 -30.27 -9.84
C LEU A 160 -4.47 -31.04 -8.96
N PRO A 161 -5.75 -30.61 -8.85
CA PRO A 161 -6.26 -29.25 -8.98
C PRO A 161 -6.10 -28.45 -7.65
N PRO A 162 -6.05 -27.10 -7.68
CA PRO A 162 -6.30 -26.21 -8.80
C PRO A 162 -5.03 -25.55 -9.40
N GLY A 163 -3.83 -26.02 -9.04
CA GLY A 163 -2.59 -25.50 -9.62
C GLY A 163 -2.25 -26.15 -10.96
N LEU A 164 -1.01 -25.98 -11.44
CA LEU A 164 -0.55 -26.52 -12.72
C LEU A 164 0.45 -27.67 -12.59
N ASP A 165 0.94 -27.95 -11.38
CA ASP A 165 2.04 -28.87 -11.12
C ASP A 165 3.23 -28.68 -12.08
N SER A 166 3.57 -27.42 -12.38
CA SER A 166 4.55 -27.06 -13.41
C SER A 166 5.70 -26.23 -12.86
N ASP A 167 6.85 -26.32 -13.52
CA ASP A 167 8.01 -25.49 -13.22
C ASP A 167 7.83 -24.10 -13.83
N VAL A 168 8.40 -23.08 -13.19
CA VAL A 168 8.21 -21.68 -13.57
C VAL A 168 9.54 -21.05 -13.90
N VAL A 169 9.59 -20.29 -15.00
CA VAL A 169 10.72 -19.41 -15.30
C VAL A 169 10.36 -17.98 -14.91
N PHE A 170 11.08 -17.41 -13.96
CA PHE A 170 10.95 -16.01 -13.57
C PHE A 170 12.11 -15.21 -14.15
N VAL A 171 11.83 -14.33 -15.11
CA VAL A 171 12.84 -13.44 -15.68
C VAL A 171 12.77 -12.08 -14.98
N ASP A 172 13.76 -11.80 -14.16
CA ASP A 172 13.82 -10.60 -13.32
C ASP A 172 14.73 -9.53 -13.93
N GLY A 173 14.12 -8.54 -14.60
CA GLY A 173 14.80 -7.36 -15.10
C GLY A 173 14.85 -6.19 -14.11
N GLY A 174 14.07 -6.26 -13.02
CA GLY A 174 13.88 -5.15 -12.08
C GLY A 174 14.53 -5.35 -10.72
N ASN A 175 15.17 -6.50 -10.51
CA ASN A 175 15.62 -6.97 -9.20
C ASN A 175 14.47 -6.98 -8.17
N VAL A 176 13.29 -7.44 -8.60
CA VAL A 176 12.07 -7.47 -7.80
C VAL A 176 11.77 -8.84 -7.20
N PHE A 177 12.50 -9.89 -7.61
CA PHE A 177 12.25 -11.22 -7.12
C PHE A 177 12.59 -11.36 -5.62
N ASP A 178 11.60 -11.78 -4.82
CA ASP A 178 11.75 -11.99 -3.38
C ASP A 178 11.46 -13.44 -2.98
N ALA A 179 12.53 -14.18 -2.66
CA ALA A 179 12.46 -15.56 -2.22
C ALA A 179 11.69 -15.73 -0.89
N TYR A 180 11.67 -14.72 -0.02
CA TYR A 180 10.92 -14.79 1.24
C TYR A 180 9.43 -14.72 0.99
N THR A 181 8.98 -13.82 0.10
CA THR A 181 7.58 -13.76 -0.32
C THR A 181 7.13 -15.05 -0.98
N VAL A 182 7.94 -15.64 -1.87
CA VAL A 182 7.68 -16.96 -2.47
C VAL A 182 7.55 -18.04 -1.39
N SER A 183 8.49 -18.09 -0.45
CA SER A 183 8.49 -19.06 0.66
C SER A 183 7.24 -18.94 1.53
N ARG A 184 6.82 -17.69 1.82
CA ARG A 184 5.61 -17.40 2.58
C ARG A 184 4.37 -17.89 1.85
N HIS A 185 4.25 -17.65 0.54
CA HIS A 185 3.14 -18.18 -0.25
C HIS A 185 3.11 -19.70 -0.27
N ALA A 186 4.27 -20.35 -0.46
CA ALA A 186 4.39 -21.81 -0.41
C ALA A 186 3.93 -22.36 0.96
N PHE A 187 4.37 -21.74 2.05
CA PHE A 187 3.93 -22.08 3.40
C PHE A 187 2.41 -21.94 3.59
N CYS A 188 1.82 -20.81 3.17
CA CYS A 188 0.38 -20.59 3.25
C CYS A 188 -0.42 -21.65 2.48
N LEU A 189 0.15 -22.15 1.38
CA LEU A 189 -0.44 -23.22 0.56
C LEU A 189 -0.05 -24.63 1.02
N ARG A 190 0.68 -24.76 2.14
CA ARG A 190 1.17 -26.04 2.71
C ARG A 190 2.06 -26.84 1.74
N LEU A 191 2.78 -26.14 0.88
CA LEU A 191 3.81 -26.73 0.03
C LEU A 191 5.15 -26.78 0.77
N ASP A 192 5.99 -27.74 0.39
CA ASP A 192 7.39 -27.73 0.80
C ASP A 192 8.13 -26.54 0.15
N GLN A 193 8.73 -25.69 0.96
CA GLN A 193 9.30 -24.42 0.52
C GLN A 193 10.55 -24.64 -0.33
N GLU A 194 11.38 -25.61 0.02
CA GLU A 194 12.64 -25.89 -0.68
C GLU A 194 12.38 -26.50 -2.06
N THR A 195 11.49 -27.49 -2.12
CA THR A 195 11.02 -28.05 -3.39
C THR A 195 10.36 -26.98 -4.25
N THR A 196 9.53 -26.11 -3.68
CA THR A 196 8.87 -25.02 -4.42
C THR A 196 9.89 -24.06 -5.03
N LYS A 197 10.93 -23.66 -4.28
CA LYS A 197 11.99 -22.78 -4.81
C LYS A 197 12.77 -23.43 -5.94
N LEU A 198 13.08 -24.72 -5.84
CA LEU A 198 13.83 -25.45 -6.87
C LEU A 198 13.08 -25.51 -8.21
N ARG A 199 11.75 -25.49 -8.16
CA ARG A 199 10.87 -25.48 -9.34
C ARG A 199 10.63 -24.08 -9.92
N ILE A 200 11.17 -23.03 -9.29
CA ILE A 200 11.11 -21.65 -9.79
C ILE A 200 12.51 -21.24 -10.26
N HIS A 201 12.72 -21.27 -11.57
CA HIS A 201 13.98 -20.91 -12.22
C HIS A 201 14.09 -19.41 -12.40
N LEU A 202 14.92 -18.77 -11.56
CA LEU A 202 15.20 -17.34 -11.64
C LEU A 202 16.30 -17.04 -12.66
N SER A 203 16.03 -16.16 -13.62
CA SER A 203 17.03 -15.59 -14.54
C SER A 203 17.04 -14.07 -14.41
N ARG A 204 18.19 -13.48 -14.05
CA ARG A 204 18.33 -12.03 -13.89
C ARG A 204 18.86 -11.37 -15.15
N ALA A 205 18.15 -10.37 -15.64
CA ALA A 205 18.58 -9.52 -16.74
C ALA A 205 19.01 -8.15 -16.20
N PHE A 206 20.26 -7.77 -16.43
CA PHE A 206 20.79 -6.45 -16.07
C PHE A 206 20.66 -5.44 -17.20
N THR A 207 20.37 -5.91 -18.41
CA THR A 207 20.16 -5.06 -19.59
C THR A 207 18.95 -5.52 -20.39
N HIS A 208 18.35 -4.60 -21.15
CA HIS A 208 17.26 -4.95 -22.06
C HIS A 208 17.70 -5.96 -23.14
N HIS A 209 18.97 -5.93 -23.57
CA HIS A 209 19.54 -6.93 -24.48
C HIS A 209 19.56 -8.34 -23.85
N GLN A 210 19.94 -8.46 -22.58
CA GLN A 210 19.91 -9.74 -21.86
C GLN A 210 18.48 -10.25 -21.71
N LEU A 211 17.54 -9.36 -21.37
CA LEU A 211 16.12 -9.70 -21.28
C LEU A 211 15.57 -10.24 -22.61
N SER A 212 15.86 -9.54 -23.71
CA SER A 212 15.48 -9.97 -25.05
C SER A 212 16.09 -11.35 -25.37
N GLY A 213 17.39 -11.54 -25.11
CA GLY A 213 18.07 -12.81 -25.37
C GLY A 213 17.49 -13.98 -24.56
N PHE A 214 17.10 -13.76 -23.30
CA PHE A 214 16.42 -14.81 -22.52
C PHE A 214 15.10 -15.25 -23.15
N ILE A 215 14.31 -14.29 -23.62
CA ILE A 215 13.00 -14.56 -24.22
C ILE A 215 13.14 -15.23 -25.58
N THR A 216 13.96 -14.67 -26.48
CA THR A 216 14.01 -15.12 -27.88
C THR A 216 14.93 -16.31 -28.11
N GLU A 217 15.99 -16.46 -27.32
CA GLU A 217 17.02 -17.48 -27.59
C GLU A 217 17.01 -18.63 -26.59
N ARG A 218 16.68 -18.37 -25.31
CA ARG A 218 16.72 -19.40 -24.26
C ARG A 218 15.38 -20.07 -24.04
N LEU A 219 14.31 -19.29 -23.83
CA LEU A 219 12.97 -19.83 -23.61
C LEU A 219 12.43 -20.59 -24.83
N ALA A 220 12.79 -20.20 -26.04
CA ALA A 220 12.41 -20.92 -27.27
C ALA A 220 13.05 -22.31 -27.42
N ARG A 221 14.03 -22.66 -26.57
CA ARG A 221 14.76 -23.95 -26.61
C ARG A 221 14.36 -24.92 -25.49
N VAL A 222 13.44 -24.50 -24.62
CA VAL A 222 12.85 -25.32 -23.55
C VAL A 222 11.57 -25.95 -24.07
#